data_AF-A0AAE1Y956-F1
#
_entry.id   AF-A0AAE1Y956-F1
#
_cell.length_a   1.000
_cell.length_b   1.000
_cell.length_c   1.000
_cell.angle_alpha   90.00
_cell.angle_beta   90.00
_cell.angle_gamma   90.00
#
_symmetry.space_group_name_H-M   'P 1'
#
loop_
_entity.id
_entity.type
_entity.pdbx_description
1 polymer ?
#
loop_
_entity_poly.entity_id
_entity_poly.type
_entity_poly.pdbx_seq_one_letter_code
_entity_poly.pdbx_strand_id
1 'polypeptide(L)'
;MGDTIWMTLPGVVLREWTQVVGSSDGLVLMVLEDFYKFLVNPITRQKVKVPETPLALKRMESFNMHGFGYDSSSDDYKIVTLSRYDTANEHRSNDTFVDVYSVKKGVWKRVDNSPYDHVVPRLPRWATNIRTLSPGVFLNGTIHWLARSRTQSVIAAFNLAHEVFVEIPASSVVDVHMLSSISLWFLEVVFA
;
A
#
# COMPACT_ATOMS: atom_id res chain seq x y z
N MET A 1 -0.34 -26.34 12.71
CA MET A 1 -1.69 -26.69 12.25
C MET A 1 -2.56 -25.50 12.62
N GLY A 2 -2.72 -24.58 11.69
CA GLY A 2 -3.50 -23.36 11.86
C GLY A 2 -4.25 -23.16 10.56
N ASP A 3 -5.56 -23.37 10.61
CA ASP A 3 -6.41 -23.40 9.43
C ASP A 3 -6.62 -21.97 8.93
N THR A 4 -6.10 -21.68 7.73
CA THR A 4 -6.43 -20.47 6.99
C THR A 4 -7.88 -20.57 6.53
N ILE A 5 -8.75 -19.75 7.11
CA ILE A 5 -10.16 -19.68 6.73
C ILE A 5 -10.27 -19.02 5.35
N TRP A 6 -10.66 -19.79 4.34
CA TRP A 6 -10.95 -19.27 3.00
C TRP A 6 -12.34 -18.64 2.97
N MET A 7 -12.44 -17.31 2.86
CA MET A 7 -13.69 -16.70 2.41
C MET A 7 -13.80 -16.86 0.89
N THR A 8 -14.33 -18.00 0.43
CA THR A 8 -14.70 -18.17 -0.98
C THR A 8 -16.02 -17.47 -1.24
N LEU A 9 -15.97 -16.33 -1.94
CA LEU A 9 -17.17 -15.80 -2.59
C LEU A 9 -17.60 -16.76 -3.71
N PRO A 10 -18.88 -17.16 -3.81
CA PRO A 10 -19.34 -18.09 -4.83
C PRO A 10 -19.05 -17.55 -6.25
N GLY A 11 -18.33 -18.30 -7.06
CA GLY A 11 -18.11 -18.02 -8.49
C GLY A 11 -16.82 -17.30 -8.87
N VAL A 12 -15.90 -17.05 -7.92
CA VAL A 12 -14.59 -16.49 -8.23
C VAL A 12 -13.52 -17.58 -8.17
N VAL A 13 -13.08 -18.07 -9.33
CA VAL A 13 -11.78 -18.75 -9.44
C VAL A 13 -10.72 -17.68 -9.22
N LEU A 14 -10.23 -17.54 -7.99
CA LEU A 14 -9.11 -16.66 -7.69
C LEU A 14 -7.87 -17.29 -8.33
N ARG A 15 -7.47 -16.79 -9.51
CA ARG A 15 -6.07 -16.91 -9.92
C ARG A 15 -5.21 -16.15 -8.91
N GLU A 16 -4.04 -16.71 -8.68
CA GLU A 16 -3.33 -16.74 -7.40
C GLU A 16 -2.90 -15.37 -6.85
N TRP A 17 -2.69 -15.35 -5.53
CA TRP A 17 -2.19 -14.24 -4.68
C TRP A 17 -2.93 -12.89 -4.79
N THR A 18 -3.80 -12.66 -3.81
CA THR A 18 -4.47 -11.36 -3.58
C THR A 18 -3.91 -10.73 -2.30
N GLN A 19 -3.40 -9.50 -2.38
CA GLN A 19 -3.06 -8.68 -1.22
C GLN A 19 -4.20 -7.71 -0.91
N VAL A 20 -4.70 -7.73 0.32
CA VAL A 20 -5.54 -6.66 0.85
C VAL A 20 -4.62 -5.51 1.26
N VAL A 21 -4.80 -4.34 0.65
CA VAL A 21 -3.99 -3.15 0.97
C VAL A 21 -4.54 -2.43 2.18
N GLY A 22 -5.86 -2.32 2.28
CA GLY A 22 -6.52 -1.63 3.38
C GLY A 22 -8.01 -1.47 3.12
N SER A 23 -8.70 -0.97 4.13
CA SER A 23 -10.12 -0.66 4.07
C SER A 23 -10.40 0.74 4.62
N SER A 24 -11.48 1.35 4.13
CA SER A 24 -12.03 2.61 4.64
C SER A 24 -13.53 2.56 4.40
N ASP A 25 -14.33 2.78 5.44
CA ASP A 25 -15.80 2.89 5.36
C ASP A 25 -16.47 1.70 4.63
N GLY A 26 -15.95 0.49 4.85
CA GLY A 26 -16.44 -0.75 4.23
C GLY A 26 -15.99 -0.99 2.78
N LEU A 27 -15.28 -0.03 2.16
CA LEU A 27 -14.62 -0.22 0.87
C LEU A 27 -13.23 -0.84 1.09
N VAL A 28 -12.86 -1.83 0.28
CA VAL A 28 -11.59 -2.56 0.39
C VAL A 28 -10.79 -2.39 -0.88
N LEU A 29 -9.51 -2.03 -0.76
CA LEU A 29 -8.57 -2.07 -1.88
C LEU A 29 -7.84 -3.42 -1.91
N MET A 30 -7.96 -4.12 -3.04
CA MET A 30 -7.24 -5.36 -3.31
C MET A 30 -6.28 -5.19 -4.49
N VAL A 31 -5.12 -5.84 -4.38
CA VAL A 31 -4.09 -5.92 -5.42
C VAL A 31 -3.86 -7.38 -5.77
N LEU A 32 -3.96 -7.70 -7.06
CA LEU A 32 -3.66 -9.04 -7.58
C LEU A 32 -2.18 -9.16 -7.96
N GLU A 33 -1.70 -10.38 -8.18
CA GLU A 33 -0.31 -10.69 -8.59
C GLU A 33 0.16 -9.87 -9.81
N ASP A 34 -0.72 -9.65 -10.78
CA ASP A 34 -0.45 -8.83 -11.95
C ASP A 34 -0.42 -7.31 -11.67
N PHE A 35 -0.49 -6.87 -10.41
CA PHE A 35 -0.59 -5.47 -9.94
C PHE A 35 -1.89 -4.75 -10.31
N TYR A 36 -2.88 -5.48 -10.82
CA TYR A 36 -4.23 -4.93 -11.01
C TYR A 36 -4.85 -4.61 -9.65
N LYS A 37 -5.43 -3.40 -9.58
CA LYS A 37 -6.07 -2.86 -8.39
C LYS A 37 -7.58 -2.94 -8.55
N PHE A 38 -8.26 -3.38 -7.51
CA PHE A 38 -9.72 -3.42 -7.45
C PHE A 38 -10.20 -2.79 -6.16
N LEU A 39 -11.17 -1.88 -6.29
CA LEU A 39 -11.99 -1.44 -5.16
C LEU A 39 -13.18 -2.37 -5.06
N VAL A 40 -13.39 -2.94 -3.88
CA VAL A 40 -14.42 -3.93 -3.65
C VAL A 40 -15.25 -3.52 -2.45
N ASN A 41 -16.57 -3.52 -2.64
CA ASN A 41 -17.53 -3.47 -1.56
C ASN A 41 -17.98 -4.91 -1.28
N PRO A 42 -17.53 -5.54 -0.17
CA PRO A 42 -17.84 -6.93 0.13
C PRO A 42 -19.33 -7.16 0.39
N ILE A 43 -20.05 -6.16 0.91
CA ILE A 43 -21.48 -6.24 1.24
C ILE A 43 -22.31 -6.28 -0.03
N THR A 44 -22.06 -5.36 -0.97
CA THR A 44 -22.79 -5.31 -2.24
C THR A 44 -22.24 -6.25 -3.29
N ARG A 45 -21.08 -6.88 -3.03
CA ARG A 45 -20.31 -7.72 -3.96
C ARG A 45 -19.90 -6.98 -5.24
N GLN A 46 -19.93 -5.65 -5.21
CA GLN A 46 -19.48 -4.83 -6.33
C GLN A 46 -17.96 -4.73 -6.32
N LYS A 47 -17.37 -4.80 -7.50
CA LYS A 47 -15.94 -4.59 -7.73
C LYS A 47 -15.74 -3.65 -8.89
N VAL A 48 -14.86 -2.68 -8.72
CA VAL A 48 -14.47 -1.72 -9.75
C VAL A 48 -12.98 -1.86 -9.97
N LYS A 49 -12.58 -2.08 -11.23
CA LYS A 49 -11.17 -2.07 -11.61
C LYS A 49 -10.67 -0.64 -11.57
N VAL A 50 -9.61 -0.41 -10.81
CA VAL A 50 -8.92 0.89 -10.79
C VAL A 50 -8.10 0.99 -12.07
N PRO A 51 -8.19 2.11 -12.82
CA PRO A 51 -7.34 2.36 -13.97
C PRO A 51 -5.87 2.24 -13.59
N GLU A 52 -5.05 1.76 -14.51
CA GLU A 52 -3.61 1.80 -14.30
C GLU A 52 -3.12 3.23 -14.39
N THR A 53 -2.17 3.59 -13.54
CA THR A 53 -1.51 4.89 -13.69
C THR A 53 -0.64 4.84 -14.96
N PRO A 54 -0.79 5.81 -15.88
CA PRO A 54 0.12 5.93 -17.03
C PRO A 54 1.53 6.34 -16.59
N LEU A 55 1.69 6.77 -15.32
CA LEU A 55 2.92 7.27 -14.74
C LEU A 55 3.70 6.17 -14.00
N ALA A 56 3.13 4.97 -13.85
CA ALA A 56 3.82 3.87 -13.18
C ALA A 56 5.07 3.46 -13.95
N LEU A 57 6.11 3.15 -13.18
CA LEU A 57 7.25 2.43 -13.68
C LEU A 57 6.82 1.07 -14.27
N LYS A 58 7.55 0.60 -15.28
CA LYS A 58 7.30 -0.71 -15.88
C LYS A 58 7.29 -1.76 -14.78
N ARG A 59 6.18 -2.52 -14.72
CA ARG A 59 5.90 -3.45 -13.60
C ARG A 59 7.12 -4.28 -13.24
N MET A 60 7.76 -4.94 -14.21
CA MET A 60 8.89 -5.86 -13.99
C MET A 60 10.20 -5.19 -13.51
N GLU A 61 10.27 -3.87 -13.52
CA GLU A 61 11.49 -3.11 -13.23
C GLU A 61 11.35 -2.24 -11.96
N SER A 62 10.26 -2.38 -11.21
CA SER A 62 9.97 -1.56 -10.03
C SER A 62 9.37 -2.34 -8.86
N PHE A 63 9.71 -1.91 -7.65
CA PHE A 63 8.98 -2.24 -6.43
C PHE A 63 7.81 -1.28 -6.25
N ASN A 64 6.70 -1.80 -5.72
CA ASN A 64 5.50 -1.01 -5.47
C ASN A 64 4.99 -1.21 -4.04
N MET A 65 4.51 -0.12 -3.45
CA MET A 65 3.70 -0.11 -2.24
C MET A 65 2.41 0.63 -2.50
N HIS A 66 1.37 0.22 -1.80
CA HIS A 66 0.07 0.83 -1.94
C HIS A 66 -0.47 1.23 -0.58
N GLY A 67 -1.28 2.27 -0.57
CA GLY A 67 -2.07 2.73 0.56
C GLY A 67 -3.46 3.12 0.07
N PHE A 68 -4.44 2.97 0.94
CA PHE A 68 -5.84 3.31 0.66
C PHE A 68 -6.48 3.99 1.85
N GLY A 69 -7.21 5.08 1.61
CA GLY A 69 -7.89 5.80 2.68
C GLY A 69 -8.85 6.87 2.17
N TYR A 70 -9.64 7.42 3.09
CA TYR A 70 -10.59 8.49 2.83
C TYR A 70 -10.00 9.87 3.18
N ASP A 71 -10.15 10.82 2.26
CA ASP A 71 -9.85 12.23 2.43
C ASP A 71 -11.15 13.01 2.69
N SER A 72 -11.42 13.32 3.95
CA SER A 72 -12.61 14.07 4.34
C SER A 72 -12.63 15.51 3.84
N SER A 73 -11.48 16.10 3.50
CA SER A 73 -11.42 17.48 3.00
C SER A 73 -11.97 17.62 1.58
N SER A 74 -11.84 16.56 0.77
CA SER A 74 -12.33 16.52 -0.62
C SER A 74 -13.50 15.56 -0.82
N ASP A 75 -13.94 14.89 0.25
CA ASP A 75 -14.95 13.84 0.23
C ASP A 75 -14.65 12.82 -0.87
N ASP A 76 -13.48 12.20 -0.76
CA ASP A 76 -12.94 11.32 -1.78
C ASP A 76 -12.11 10.18 -1.17
N TYR A 77 -12.19 9.01 -1.79
CA TYR A 77 -11.26 7.94 -1.50
C TYR A 77 -10.02 8.10 -2.36
N LYS A 78 -8.85 7.90 -1.76
CA LYS A 78 -7.58 8.00 -2.47
C LYS A 78 -6.79 6.72 -2.38
N ILE A 79 -6.15 6.38 -3.50
CA ILE A 79 -5.16 5.30 -3.55
C ILE A 79 -3.81 5.95 -3.76
N VAL A 80 -2.87 5.67 -2.86
CA VAL A 80 -1.49 6.15 -2.97
C VAL A 80 -0.63 4.98 -3.42
N THR A 81 0.15 5.18 -4.47
CA THR A 81 1.11 4.20 -4.98
C THR A 81 2.51 4.79 -4.88
N LEU A 82 3.38 4.11 -4.13
CA LEU A 82 4.80 4.40 -4.09
C LEU A 82 5.50 3.45 -5.05
N SER A 83 6.32 3.98 -5.95
CA SER A 83 7.10 3.15 -6.88
C SER A 83 8.56 3.57 -6.90
N ARG A 84 9.45 2.58 -6.95
CA ARG A 84 10.90 2.78 -7.05
C ARG A 84 11.49 1.74 -8.00
N TYR A 85 12.50 2.11 -8.75
CA TYR A 85 13.21 1.19 -9.63
C TYR A 85 13.92 0.07 -8.85
N ASP A 86 13.89 -1.15 -9.39
CA ASP A 86 14.71 -2.25 -8.87
C ASP A 86 16.19 -1.96 -9.20
N THR A 87 17.01 -1.86 -8.16
CA THR A 87 18.42 -1.44 -8.23
C THR A 87 19.34 -2.48 -8.87
N ALA A 88 18.81 -3.61 -9.36
CA ALA A 88 19.57 -4.57 -10.16
C ALA A 88 20.04 -4.00 -11.51
N ASN A 89 19.46 -2.89 -11.97
CA ASN A 89 19.87 -2.20 -13.18
C ASN A 89 20.61 -0.90 -12.78
N GLU A 90 21.91 -0.85 -13.04
CA GLU A 90 22.91 0.07 -12.46
C GLU A 90 22.71 1.58 -12.74
N HIS A 91 21.61 2.04 -13.35
CA HIS A 91 21.50 3.39 -13.91
C HIS A 91 20.20 4.12 -13.55
N ARG A 92 19.58 3.86 -12.39
CA ARG A 92 18.30 4.48 -12.05
C ARG A 92 18.30 5.21 -10.71
N SER A 93 17.51 6.28 -10.68
CA SER A 93 17.34 7.16 -9.51
C SER A 93 16.90 6.36 -8.28
N ASN A 94 17.36 6.81 -7.11
CA ASN A 94 16.88 6.33 -5.80
C ASN A 94 15.54 6.95 -5.39
N ASP A 95 14.96 7.78 -6.25
CA ASP A 95 13.67 8.42 -5.99
C ASP A 95 12.56 7.39 -5.78
N THR A 96 11.73 7.67 -4.78
CA THR A 96 10.45 6.99 -4.59
C THR A 96 9.35 7.89 -5.12
N PHE A 97 8.82 7.53 -6.27
CA PHE A 97 7.74 8.25 -6.92
C PHE A 97 6.41 8.01 -6.22
N VAL A 98 5.56 9.04 -6.16
CA VAL A 98 4.28 9.02 -5.46
C VAL A 98 3.15 9.35 -6.44
N ASP A 99 2.30 8.37 -6.72
CA ASP A 99 1.12 8.54 -7.55
C ASP A 99 -0.14 8.45 -6.71
N VAL A 100 -1.04 9.42 -6.83
CA VAL A 100 -2.32 9.48 -6.10
C VAL A 100 -3.46 9.35 -7.09
N TYR A 101 -4.32 8.36 -6.87
CA TYR A 101 -5.60 8.20 -7.58
C TYR A 101 -6.71 8.81 -6.76
N SER A 102 -7.50 9.68 -7.39
CA SER A 102 -8.77 10.16 -6.87
C SER A 102 -9.88 9.25 -7.39
N VAL A 103 -10.59 8.57 -6.49
CA VAL A 103 -11.66 7.64 -6.88
C VAL A 103 -12.84 8.38 -7.46
N LYS A 104 -13.25 9.48 -6.83
CA LYS A 104 -14.36 10.34 -7.25
C LYS A 104 -14.09 11.02 -8.59
N LYS A 105 -12.85 11.48 -8.85
CA LYS A 105 -12.50 12.12 -10.12
C LYS A 105 -12.09 11.13 -11.20
N GLY A 106 -11.72 9.90 -10.83
CA GLY A 106 -11.31 8.86 -11.75
C GLY A 106 -9.95 9.12 -12.41
N VAL A 107 -9.07 9.92 -11.77
CA VAL A 107 -7.78 10.35 -12.36
C VAL A 107 -6.62 10.09 -11.42
N TRP A 108 -5.48 9.74 -12.04
CA TRP A 108 -4.17 9.67 -11.38
C TRP A 108 -3.43 11.01 -11.51
N LYS A 109 -2.65 11.35 -10.49
CA LYS A 109 -1.66 12.42 -10.54
C LYS A 109 -0.38 12.03 -9.82
N ARG A 110 0.75 12.48 -10.35
CA ARG A 110 2.05 12.43 -9.68
C ARG A 110 2.16 13.62 -8.74
N VAL A 111 2.57 13.38 -7.51
CA VAL A 111 2.92 14.41 -6.54
C VAL A 111 4.42 14.37 -6.25
N ASP A 112 4.88 15.20 -5.31
CA ASP A 112 6.28 15.23 -4.91
C ASP A 112 6.77 13.84 -4.48
N ASN A 113 8.01 13.53 -4.85
CA ASN A 113 8.64 12.27 -4.48
C ASN A 113 8.75 12.17 -2.95
N SER A 114 8.68 10.94 -2.45
CA SER A 114 8.95 10.69 -1.03
C SER A 114 10.43 10.96 -0.73
N PRO A 115 10.74 11.75 0.31
CA PRO A 115 12.12 11.97 0.75
C PRO A 115 12.69 10.79 1.55
N TYR A 116 11.88 9.78 1.85
CA TYR A 116 12.25 8.62 2.66
C TYR A 116 12.50 7.36 1.83
N ASP A 117 13.34 6.48 2.36
CA ASP A 117 13.59 5.15 1.83
C ASP A 117 12.58 4.17 2.41
N HIS A 118 11.59 3.79 1.60
CA HIS A 118 10.52 2.86 1.99
C HIS A 118 10.90 1.39 1.80
N VAL A 119 12.18 1.08 1.61
CA VAL A 119 12.65 -0.31 1.56
C VAL A 119 12.78 -0.83 2.99
N VAL A 120 11.88 -1.74 3.38
CA VAL A 120 11.98 -2.45 4.66
C VAL A 120 13.19 -3.40 4.62
N PRO A 121 13.98 -3.53 5.70
CA PRO A 121 15.10 -4.47 5.76
C PRO A 121 14.62 -5.88 5.39
N ARG A 122 15.25 -6.43 4.37
CA ARG A 122 14.79 -7.56 3.57
C ARG A 122 14.58 -8.84 4.42
N LEU A 123 13.47 -9.54 4.20
CA LEU A 123 13.51 -11.00 4.21
C LEU A 123 14.31 -11.48 2.97
N PRO A 124 15.01 -12.62 3.02
CA PRO A 124 15.80 -13.10 1.90
C PRO A 124 14.99 -13.14 0.60
N ARG A 125 15.65 -12.84 -0.53
CA ARG A 125 15.02 -12.78 -1.87
C ARG A 125 14.34 -14.09 -2.29
N TRP A 126 14.74 -15.22 -1.68
CA TRP A 126 14.13 -16.54 -1.86
C TRP A 126 12.92 -16.79 -0.95
N ALA A 127 12.74 -15.99 0.09
CA ALA A 127 11.63 -16.07 1.04
C ALA A 127 10.45 -15.15 0.64
N THR A 128 10.64 -14.26 -0.34
CA THR A 128 9.58 -13.36 -0.81
C THR A 128 9.62 -13.21 -2.33
N ASN A 129 8.76 -13.95 -3.04
CA ASN A 129 8.43 -13.68 -4.44
C ASN A 129 7.49 -12.45 -4.59
N ILE A 130 7.17 -11.79 -3.47
CA ILE A 130 6.21 -10.69 -3.41
C ILE A 130 6.94 -9.39 -3.76
N ARG A 131 6.65 -8.88 -4.96
CA ARG A 131 7.16 -7.60 -5.48
C ARG A 131 6.40 -6.39 -4.89
N THR A 132 5.41 -6.66 -4.05
CA THR A 132 4.61 -5.69 -3.31
C THR A 132 5.04 -5.73 -1.84
N LEU A 133 5.51 -4.60 -1.31
CA LEU A 133 5.93 -4.53 0.10
C LEU A 133 4.70 -4.33 1.01
N SER A 134 4.94 -4.23 2.32
CA SER A 134 3.88 -4.00 3.32
C SER A 134 3.01 -2.81 2.92
N PRO A 135 1.67 -2.97 2.97
CA PRO A 135 0.77 -1.89 2.61
C PRO A 135 0.82 -0.77 3.65
N GLY A 136 0.45 0.43 3.23
CA GLY A 136 0.34 1.58 4.11
C GLY A 136 -0.91 1.50 4.98
N VAL A 137 -0.77 1.88 6.26
CA VAL A 137 -1.88 1.85 7.22
C VAL A 137 -2.57 3.20 7.25
N PHE A 138 -3.86 3.23 6.94
CA PHE A 138 -4.67 4.43 7.01
C PHE A 138 -5.17 4.70 8.43
N LEU A 139 -4.95 5.92 8.91
CA LEU A 139 -5.42 6.41 10.19
C LEU A 139 -5.58 7.94 10.13
N ASN A 140 -6.75 8.45 10.52
CA ASN A 140 -7.04 9.88 10.66
C ASN A 140 -6.63 10.74 9.44
N GLY A 141 -7.08 10.36 8.24
CA GLY A 141 -6.80 11.12 7.01
C GLY A 141 -5.37 10.98 6.48
N THR A 142 -4.57 10.09 7.07
CA THR A 142 -3.15 9.94 6.77
C THR A 142 -2.80 8.46 6.56
N ILE A 143 -1.93 8.17 5.60
CA ILE A 143 -1.44 6.81 5.36
C ILE A 143 0.01 6.70 5.83
N HIS A 144 0.31 5.67 6.60
CA HIS A 144 1.58 5.51 7.29
C HIS A 144 2.34 4.31 6.75
N TRP A 145 3.62 4.51 6.44
CA TRP A 145 4.57 3.46 6.11
C TRP A 145 5.77 3.50 7.05
N LEU A 146 6.31 2.32 7.36
CA LEU A 146 7.64 2.24 7.94
C LEU A 146 8.65 2.55 6.85
N ALA A 147 9.53 3.51 7.12
CA ALA A 147 10.55 3.95 6.20
C ALA A 147 11.85 4.27 6.95
N ARG A 148 12.86 4.69 6.21
CA ARG A 148 14.14 5.16 6.75
C ARG A 148 14.43 6.58 6.29
N SER A 149 14.78 7.44 7.23
CA SER A 149 15.25 8.81 7.03
C SER A 149 16.73 8.86 7.36
N ARG A 150 17.59 9.09 6.35
CA ARG A 150 19.07 9.08 6.45
C ARG A 150 19.62 7.79 7.09
N THR A 151 19.63 7.72 8.42
CA THR A 151 20.15 6.61 9.22
C THR A 151 19.17 6.05 10.25
N GLN A 152 17.97 6.63 10.38
CA GLN A 152 17.00 6.28 11.41
C GLN A 152 15.73 5.69 10.80
N SER A 153 15.13 4.71 11.47
CA SER A 153 13.79 4.25 11.16
C SER A 153 12.78 5.34 11.52
N VAL A 154 11.85 5.62 10.63
CA VAL A 154 10.81 6.63 10.79
C VAL A 154 9.48 6.07 10.31
N ILE A 155 8.39 6.70 10.74
CA ILE A 155 7.08 6.51 10.12
C ILE A 155 6.91 7.65 9.13
N ALA A 156 6.85 7.31 7.85
CA ALA A 156 6.52 8.24 6.77
C ALA A 156 4.99 8.34 6.66
N ALA A 157 4.44 9.47 7.08
CA ALA A 157 3.01 9.70 7.16
C ALA A 157 2.55 10.61 6.00
N PHE A 158 1.85 10.07 5.02
CA PHE A 158 1.32 10.82 3.87
C PHE A 158 -0.07 11.35 4.17
N ASN A 159 -0.18 12.67 4.31
CA ASN A 159 -1.45 13.34 4.54
C ASN A 159 -2.26 13.36 3.24
N LEU A 160 -3.48 12.82 3.24
CA LEU A 160 -4.28 12.73 2.02
C LEU A 160 -4.85 14.07 1.54
N ALA A 161 -5.12 15.00 2.45
CA ALA A 161 -5.70 16.31 2.12
C ALA A 161 -4.67 17.22 1.45
N HIS A 162 -3.46 17.26 2.01
CA HIS A 162 -2.36 18.10 1.52
C HIS A 162 -1.43 17.38 0.55
N GLU A 163 -1.50 16.05 0.48
CA GLU A 163 -0.71 15.18 -0.40
C GLU A 163 0.80 15.36 -0.23
N VAL A 164 1.20 15.53 1.03
CA VAL A 164 2.59 15.67 1.45
C VAL A 164 2.92 14.66 2.53
N PHE A 165 4.20 14.31 2.60
CA PHE A 165 4.73 13.48 3.65
C PHE A 165 5.14 14.30 4.88
N VAL A 166 4.86 13.76 6.06
CA VAL A 166 5.34 14.23 7.36
C VAL A 166 6.13 13.10 8.01
N GLU A 167 7.26 13.45 8.64
CA GLU A 167 8.05 12.50 9.41
C GLU A 167 7.46 12.35 10.81
N ILE A 168 7.29 11.12 11.26
CA ILE A 168 7.02 10.81 12.66
C ILE A 168 8.19 9.97 13.18
N PRO A 169 8.85 10.40 14.27
CA PRO A 169 9.93 9.62 14.87
C PRO A 169 9.41 8.23 15.26
N ALA A 170 10.06 7.17 14.77
CA ALA A 170 9.78 5.85 15.29
C ALA A 170 10.32 5.80 16.73
N SER A 171 9.47 5.49 17.71
CA SER A 171 9.97 5.34 19.07
C SER A 171 11.02 4.23 19.13
N SER A 172 12.02 4.34 20.00
CA SER A 172 13.08 3.34 20.17
C SER A 172 12.59 1.95 20.59
N VAL A 173 11.29 1.80 20.87
CA VAL A 173 10.61 0.56 21.26
C VAL A 173 9.95 -0.15 20.06
N VAL A 174 9.83 0.54 18.92
CA VAL A 174 9.26 -0.05 17.70
C VAL A 174 10.35 -0.88 17.03
N ASP A 175 10.47 -2.13 17.49
CA ASP A 175 11.14 -3.18 16.72
C ASP A 175 10.40 -3.34 15.39
N VAL A 176 11.15 -3.40 14.29
CA VAL A 176 10.66 -3.65 12.93
C VAL A 176 9.83 -4.96 12.90
N HIS A 177 10.10 -5.88 13.83
CA HIS A 177 9.33 -7.10 14.02
C HIS A 177 7.93 -6.90 14.64
N MET A 178 7.66 -5.82 15.39
CA MET A 178 6.32 -5.58 15.97
C MET A 178 5.31 -5.05 14.94
N LEU A 179 5.74 -4.28 13.94
CA LEU A 179 4.80 -3.66 12.98
C LEU A 179 4.31 -4.63 11.90
N SER A 180 5.08 -5.67 11.54
CA SER A 180 4.58 -6.76 10.70
C SER A 180 3.52 -7.61 11.42
N SER A 181 3.49 -7.57 12.75
CA SER A 181 2.42 -8.19 13.55
C SER A 181 1.19 -7.29 13.72
N ILE A 182 1.31 -5.96 13.63
CA ILE A 182 0.15 -5.05 13.70
C ILE A 182 -0.78 -5.21 12.48
N SER A 183 -0.24 -5.55 11.31
CA SER A 183 -1.07 -5.95 10.16
C SER A 183 -1.91 -7.21 10.41
N LEU A 184 -1.54 -8.05 11.40
CA LEU A 184 -2.32 -9.23 11.79
C LEU A 184 -3.37 -8.90 12.86
N TRP A 185 -3.06 -8.01 13.81
CA TRP A 185 -4.03 -7.57 14.84
C TRP A 185 -5.18 -6.73 14.27
N PHE A 186 -4.94 -5.92 13.23
CA PHE A 186 -6.01 -5.19 12.53
C PHE A 186 -6.99 -6.10 11.79
N LEU A 187 -6.60 -7.34 11.43
CA LEU A 187 -7.50 -8.31 10.80
C LEU A 187 -8.46 -8.94 11.82
N GLU A 188 -8.09 -9.08 13.09
CA GLU A 188 -8.99 -9.64 14.13
C GLU A 188 -10.08 -8.65 14.56
N VAL A 189 -9.79 -7.35 14.58
CA VAL A 189 -10.76 -6.33 15.01
C VAL A 189 -11.80 -6.00 13.93
N VAL A 190 -11.51 -6.28 12.65
CA VAL A 190 -12.43 -6.02 11.53
C VAL A 190 -13.45 -7.16 11.32
N PHE A 191 -13.30 -8.30 12.00
CA PHE A 191 -14.21 -9.45 11.90
C PHE A 191 -14.77 -9.96 13.24
N ALA A 192 -14.75 -9.13 14.30
CA ALA A 192 -15.46 -9.40 15.55
C ALA A 192 -16.80 -8.65 15.61
#